data_AF-A0A7X8V898-F1
#
_entry.id   AF-A0A7X8V898-F1
#
_cell.length_a   1.000
_cell.length_b   1.000
_cell.length_c   1.000
_cell.angle_alpha   90.00
_cell.angle_beta   90.00
_cell.angle_gamma   90.00
#
_symmetry.space_group_name_H-M   'P 1'
#
loop_
_entity.id
_entity.type
_entity.pdbx_description
1 polymer ?
#
loop_
_entity_poly.entity_id
_entity_poly.type
_entity_poly.pdbx_seq_one_letter_code
_entity_poly.pdbx_strand_id
1 'polypeptide(L)'
;MKKIFLLFFFLMALAPAPAGGQNPLKSEDNEFFSSPEAGRIGRQVLLWQRNTGGWPKNVDMAKPLSDADRAKVLADKSRRDDSTIDNNATTMQMYYLARLYSATKDKSYRDAFRKGLQYLFEGQYPNGGWPQFWPEVRVKYARHITFNDRAMENVMNLLLDIYEGSAPFNAKGLVTKNMKNMAKKAFDKGLECILDCQIIVDGQATVWCQQHDEYTLKPTKARSFELASYCSTESAGLLDLLMKLKNPSERVKNAVNGGMAWFEANKIIGYKYIHTGEDSYIISHTDAKPLWARFYDFEECKPFFCGRDGIMRRNLSEIEQERRGGYGWYTEFPGTLYKKYAEWSAKYDPDGRAKLRPGKTAIHLMGDSTMAPKDTSKGNPERGWGMYFEEYFDSSIVVFNYARNGRSTKRFIDEGRWESVKEFLIPGDYVFIQFGHNDQKKDDPKRYAPAWGAYQDNLRLFIREARSLGATPVLLTPVARRKFVNGVFDGTVHGDYPAAMKAVAEETGTALIDMTSATNDWIRAAGDKASIPYFLWVEPGTVEAFPEGKRDNTHSTEIGARRNCEIVRDSIKVKLPALAEHLR
;
A
#
# COMPACT_ATOMS: atom_id res chain seq x y z
N MET A 1 -3.04 10.87 -29.85
CA MET A 1 -2.10 11.79 -29.17
C MET A 1 -2.75 13.10 -28.69
N LYS A 2 -3.52 13.85 -29.50
CA LYS A 2 -4.18 15.12 -29.06
C LYS A 2 -5.13 15.01 -27.84
N LYS A 3 -5.85 13.88 -27.66
CA LYS A 3 -6.73 13.66 -26.49
C LYS A 3 -5.99 13.34 -25.17
N ILE A 4 -4.73 12.89 -25.24
CA ILE A 4 -3.94 12.46 -24.07
C ILE A 4 -3.41 13.69 -23.30
N PHE A 5 -3.08 14.78 -24.00
CA PHE A 5 -2.62 16.02 -23.37
C PHE A 5 -3.72 16.81 -22.66
N LEU A 6 -4.96 16.80 -23.17
CA LEU A 6 -6.10 17.45 -22.49
C LEU A 6 -6.51 16.69 -21.21
N LEU A 7 -6.42 15.35 -21.19
CA LEU A 7 -6.70 14.55 -20.00
C LEU A 7 -5.68 14.80 -18.88
N PHE A 8 -4.42 15.07 -19.23
CA PHE A 8 -3.33 15.35 -18.28
C PHE A 8 -3.49 16.67 -17.52
N PHE A 9 -4.17 17.67 -18.10
CA PHE A 9 -4.54 18.90 -17.41
C PHE A 9 -5.76 18.74 -16.49
N PHE A 10 -6.57 17.70 -16.69
CA PHE A 10 -7.83 17.46 -15.97
C PHE A 10 -7.66 16.60 -14.70
N LEU A 11 -6.68 15.68 -14.69
CA LEU A 11 -6.58 14.62 -13.67
C LEU A 11 -5.76 14.95 -12.41
N MET A 12 -4.92 16.00 -12.42
CA MET A 12 -4.09 16.32 -11.24
C MET A 12 -4.85 16.96 -10.08
N ALA A 13 -6.14 17.28 -10.25
CA ALA A 13 -6.98 17.77 -9.16
C ALA A 13 -7.58 16.63 -8.30
N LEU A 14 -7.65 15.37 -8.78
CA LEU A 14 -8.39 14.30 -8.08
C LEU A 14 -7.84 12.87 -8.23
N ALA A 15 -6.70 12.63 -8.92
CA ALA A 15 -6.13 11.28 -9.01
C ALA A 15 -4.62 11.25 -8.76
N PRO A 16 -4.09 10.18 -8.12
CA PRO A 16 -2.64 9.95 -8.10
C PRO A 16 -2.13 9.83 -9.54
N ALA A 17 -0.95 10.39 -9.80
CA ALA A 17 -0.31 10.32 -11.11
C ALA A 17 -0.23 8.86 -11.58
N PRO A 18 -0.46 8.57 -12.89
CA PRO A 18 -0.39 7.21 -13.40
C PRO A 18 1.01 6.63 -13.14
N ALA A 19 1.04 5.39 -12.64
CA ALA A 19 2.27 4.65 -12.42
C ALA A 19 3.01 4.44 -13.76
N GLY A 20 4.21 5.00 -13.88
CA GLY A 20 5.18 4.64 -14.91
C GLY A 20 5.34 5.58 -16.12
N GLY A 21 4.59 6.69 -16.23
CA GLY A 21 4.81 7.69 -17.28
C GLY A 21 5.73 8.84 -16.82
N GLN A 22 6.69 9.27 -17.66
CA GLN A 22 7.42 10.52 -17.41
C GLN A 22 6.44 11.70 -17.36
N ASN A 23 6.58 12.59 -16.37
CA ASN A 23 5.78 13.80 -16.27
C ASN A 23 5.96 14.61 -17.57
N PRO A 24 4.90 14.79 -18.39
CA PRO A 24 5.03 15.42 -19.68
C PRO A 24 5.52 16.86 -19.58
N LEU A 25 5.38 17.54 -18.43
CA LEU A 25 5.92 18.88 -18.17
C LEU A 25 7.45 18.92 -18.00
N LYS A 26 8.08 17.79 -17.65
CA LYS A 26 9.54 17.65 -17.54
C LYS A 26 10.22 17.14 -18.82
N SER A 27 9.45 16.76 -19.84
CA SER A 27 9.96 16.37 -21.15
C SER A 27 10.56 17.56 -21.91
N GLU A 28 11.50 17.30 -22.82
CA GLU A 28 12.07 18.27 -23.76
C GLU A 28 11.24 18.43 -25.06
N ASP A 29 10.26 17.56 -25.28
CA ASP A 29 9.40 17.60 -26.47
C ASP A 29 8.51 18.85 -26.50
N ASN A 30 8.77 19.77 -27.43
CA ASN A 30 8.04 21.03 -27.52
C ASN A 30 6.90 21.04 -28.55
N GLU A 31 6.49 19.90 -29.11
CA GLU A 31 5.46 19.85 -30.16
C GLU A 31 4.15 20.53 -29.70
N PHE A 32 3.60 20.11 -28.56
CA PHE A 32 2.40 20.73 -28.00
C PHE A 32 2.63 22.19 -27.60
N PHE A 33 3.78 22.50 -27.00
CA PHE A 33 4.07 23.83 -26.44
C PHE A 33 4.33 24.91 -27.51
N SER A 34 4.59 24.50 -28.74
CA SER A 34 4.63 25.37 -29.91
C SER A 34 3.25 25.62 -30.54
N SER A 35 2.20 24.95 -30.06
CA SER A 35 0.86 25.04 -30.66
C SER A 35 0.10 26.32 -30.23
N PRO A 36 -0.84 26.81 -31.08
CA PRO A 36 -1.74 27.91 -30.70
C PRO A 36 -2.55 27.63 -29.44
N GLU A 37 -2.93 26.38 -29.21
CA GLU A 37 -3.70 25.95 -28.05
C GLU A 37 -2.88 26.07 -26.76
N ALA A 38 -1.62 25.64 -26.77
CA ALA A 38 -0.74 25.83 -25.61
C ALA A 38 -0.51 27.33 -25.33
N GLY A 39 -0.33 28.15 -26.37
CA GLY A 39 -0.27 29.61 -26.20
C GLY A 39 -1.55 30.22 -25.63
N ARG A 40 -2.73 29.71 -26.02
CA ARG A 40 -4.03 30.16 -25.47
C ARG A 40 -4.14 29.85 -23.97
N ILE A 41 -3.82 28.61 -23.57
CA ILE A 41 -3.76 28.22 -22.16
C ILE A 41 -2.73 29.07 -21.42
N GLY A 42 -1.55 29.28 -22.00
CA GLY A 42 -0.49 30.12 -21.46
C GLY A 42 -0.96 31.54 -21.12
N ARG A 43 -1.72 32.19 -22.01
CA ARG A 43 -2.32 33.50 -21.75
C ARG A 43 -3.30 33.48 -20.58
N GLN A 44 -4.05 32.39 -20.39
CA GLN A 44 -4.92 32.26 -19.20
C GLN A 44 -4.09 32.03 -17.93
N VAL A 45 -3.02 31.24 -17.98
CA VAL A 45 -2.10 31.07 -16.85
C VAL A 45 -1.48 32.41 -16.43
N LEU A 46 -1.05 33.24 -17.38
CA LEU A 46 -0.58 34.61 -17.11
C LEU A 46 -1.68 35.49 -16.48
N LEU A 47 -2.91 35.39 -16.98
CA LEU A 47 -4.05 36.13 -16.46
C LEU A 47 -4.38 35.75 -15.01
N TRP A 48 -4.23 34.49 -14.62
CA TRP A 48 -4.53 34.03 -13.25
C TRP A 48 -3.42 34.28 -12.23
N GLN A 49 -2.21 34.67 -12.64
CA GLN A 49 -1.14 35.00 -11.70
C GLN A 49 -1.51 36.24 -10.87
N ARG A 50 -1.40 36.17 -9.54
CA ARG A 50 -1.63 37.31 -8.64
C ARG A 50 -0.41 38.25 -8.60
N ASN A 51 -0.57 39.45 -8.08
CA ASN A 51 0.52 40.41 -7.89
C ASN A 51 1.58 39.90 -6.91
N THR A 52 1.21 38.98 -6.02
CA THR A 52 2.13 38.22 -5.15
C THR A 52 3.13 37.36 -5.94
N GLY A 53 2.82 37.03 -7.20
CA GLY A 53 3.57 36.09 -8.03
C GLY A 53 3.05 34.65 -7.99
N GLY A 54 2.19 34.31 -7.02
CA GLY A 54 1.56 32.99 -6.90
C GLY A 54 0.27 32.84 -7.70
N TRP A 55 -0.31 31.63 -7.65
CA TRP A 55 -1.58 31.30 -8.30
C TRP A 55 -2.60 30.72 -7.32
N PRO A 56 -3.91 30.90 -7.60
CA PRO A 56 -4.95 30.15 -6.93
C PRO A 56 -4.98 28.68 -7.37
N LYS A 57 -5.52 27.82 -6.50
CA LYS A 57 -5.74 26.40 -6.76
C LYS A 57 -7.14 26.11 -7.31
N ASN A 58 -7.34 24.89 -7.82
CA ASN A 58 -8.63 24.36 -8.28
C ASN A 58 -9.30 25.20 -9.39
N VAL A 59 -8.48 25.81 -10.24
CA VAL A 59 -8.95 26.55 -11.42
C VAL A 59 -8.56 25.76 -12.67
N ASP A 60 -9.55 25.44 -13.50
CA ASP A 60 -9.31 24.94 -14.85
C ASP A 60 -8.88 26.11 -15.76
N MET A 61 -7.57 26.35 -15.81
CA MET A 61 -6.98 27.39 -16.65
C MET A 61 -6.90 27.00 -18.14
N ALA A 62 -7.30 25.78 -18.50
CA ALA A 62 -7.45 25.38 -19.89
C ALA A 62 -8.83 25.80 -20.45
N LYS A 63 -9.88 25.81 -19.64
CA LYS A 63 -11.20 26.29 -20.09
C LYS A 63 -11.17 27.79 -20.45
N PRO A 64 -11.62 28.20 -21.65
CA PRO A 64 -11.74 29.62 -22.01
C PRO A 64 -12.67 30.37 -21.05
N LEU A 65 -12.28 31.58 -20.64
CA LEU A 65 -13.10 32.47 -19.81
C LEU A 65 -14.11 33.26 -20.65
N SER A 66 -15.28 33.53 -20.05
CA SER A 66 -16.19 34.59 -20.50
C SER A 66 -15.60 35.97 -20.19
N ASP A 67 -16.08 37.03 -20.84
CA ASP A 67 -15.64 38.40 -20.55
C ASP A 67 -15.93 38.81 -19.10
N ALA A 68 -17.08 38.37 -18.57
CA ALA A 68 -17.45 38.61 -17.18
C ALA A 68 -16.48 37.92 -16.19
N ASP A 69 -16.11 36.66 -16.44
CA ASP A 69 -15.16 35.96 -15.59
C ASP A 69 -13.74 36.52 -15.72
N ARG A 70 -13.35 36.92 -16.93
CA ARG A 70 -12.08 37.63 -17.16
C ARG A 70 -12.01 38.92 -16.34
N ALA A 71 -13.09 39.71 -16.29
CA ALA A 71 -13.15 40.92 -15.48
C ALA A 71 -12.98 40.63 -13.97
N LYS A 72 -13.59 39.56 -13.46
CA LYS A 72 -13.40 39.11 -12.06
C LYS A 72 -11.94 38.75 -11.77
N VAL A 73 -11.29 37.98 -12.66
CA VAL A 73 -9.88 37.60 -12.48
C VAL A 73 -8.96 38.82 -12.46
N LEU A 74 -9.25 39.81 -13.31
CA LEU A 74 -8.51 41.07 -13.33
C LEU A 74 -8.71 41.90 -12.04
N ALA A 75 -9.94 41.96 -11.52
CA ALA A 75 -10.23 42.63 -10.25
C ALA A 75 -9.49 41.99 -9.07
N ASP A 76 -9.29 40.67 -9.10
CA ASP A 76 -8.58 39.93 -8.05
C ASP A 76 -7.04 40.00 -8.17
N LYS A 77 -6.45 40.79 -9.08
CA LYS A 77 -4.98 40.81 -9.27
C LYS A 77 -4.20 41.16 -8.01
N SER A 78 -4.71 42.09 -7.20
CA SER A 78 -4.09 42.51 -5.94
C SER A 78 -4.42 41.60 -4.75
N ARG A 79 -5.24 40.57 -4.93
CA ARG A 79 -5.62 39.63 -3.86
C ARG A 79 -4.39 38.88 -3.34
N ARG A 80 -4.30 38.74 -2.01
CA ARG A 80 -3.12 38.22 -1.30
C ARG A 80 -3.39 36.96 -0.47
N ASP A 81 -4.64 36.50 -0.44
CA ASP A 81 -5.10 35.45 0.46
C ASP A 81 -5.56 34.17 -0.27
N ASP A 82 -5.27 34.08 -1.57
CA ASP A 82 -5.59 32.92 -2.42
C ASP A 82 -4.39 32.35 -3.20
N SER A 83 -3.21 32.95 -3.07
CA SER A 83 -1.97 32.38 -3.62
C SER A 83 -1.50 31.22 -2.75
N THR A 84 -1.20 30.09 -3.39
CA THR A 84 -0.97 28.83 -2.68
C THR A 84 -0.07 27.87 -3.45
N ILE A 85 0.51 26.92 -2.71
CA ILE A 85 1.22 25.75 -3.26
C ILE A 85 0.39 24.46 -3.17
N ASP A 86 -0.84 24.55 -2.65
CA ASP A 86 -1.76 23.44 -2.49
C ASP A 86 -2.32 22.94 -3.83
N ASN A 87 -2.63 21.65 -3.94
CA ASN A 87 -3.15 21.03 -5.17
C ASN A 87 -2.33 21.36 -6.43
N ASN A 88 -0.99 21.34 -6.30
CA ASN A 88 -0.04 21.66 -7.37
C ASN A 88 -0.06 23.12 -7.85
N ALA A 89 -0.81 24.02 -7.21
CA ALA A 89 -0.86 25.42 -7.57
C ALA A 89 0.55 26.06 -7.45
N THR A 90 0.76 27.11 -8.25
CA THR A 90 2.04 27.80 -8.44
C THR A 90 3.09 26.93 -9.13
N THR A 91 3.43 25.75 -8.60
CA THR A 91 4.50 24.89 -9.14
C THR A 91 4.16 24.35 -10.53
N MET A 92 2.94 23.84 -10.76
CA MET A 92 2.51 23.35 -12.06
C MET A 92 2.51 24.46 -13.12
N GLN A 93 1.99 25.65 -12.77
CA GLN A 93 2.00 26.81 -13.66
C GLN A 93 3.42 27.23 -14.02
N MET A 94 4.36 27.17 -13.06
CA MET A 94 5.76 27.48 -13.31
C MET A 94 6.41 26.50 -14.31
N TYR A 95 6.19 25.18 -14.19
CA TYR A 95 6.65 24.23 -15.20
C TYR A 95 6.05 24.53 -16.58
N TYR A 96 4.75 24.82 -16.63
CA TYR A 96 4.06 25.11 -17.89
C TYR A 96 4.62 26.37 -18.58
N LEU A 97 4.82 27.45 -17.82
CA LEU A 97 5.42 28.69 -18.31
C LEU A 97 6.88 28.49 -18.77
N ALA A 98 7.65 27.67 -18.05
CA ALA A 98 9.02 27.33 -18.46
C ALA A 98 9.04 26.58 -19.79
N ARG A 99 8.08 25.68 -20.03
CA ARG A 99 7.93 24.96 -21.30
C ARG A 99 7.49 25.87 -22.45
N LEU A 100 6.50 26.73 -22.22
CA LEU A 100 6.11 27.74 -23.20
C LEU A 100 7.27 28.67 -23.55
N TYR A 101 8.03 29.12 -22.56
CA TYR A 101 9.24 29.91 -22.83
C TYR A 101 10.29 29.11 -23.61
N SER A 102 10.51 27.84 -23.26
CA SER A 102 11.45 26.97 -23.97
C SER A 102 11.10 26.86 -25.46
N ALA A 103 9.82 26.67 -25.77
CA ALA A 103 9.30 26.53 -27.12
C ALA A 103 9.24 27.85 -27.91
N THR A 104 8.81 28.94 -27.29
CA THR A 104 8.43 30.19 -28.00
C THR A 104 9.41 31.35 -27.83
N LYS A 105 10.23 31.32 -26.77
CA LYS A 105 11.07 32.43 -26.30
C LYS A 105 10.31 33.71 -25.93
N ASP A 106 8.98 33.66 -25.79
CA ASP A 106 8.17 34.80 -25.36
C ASP A 106 8.52 35.19 -23.91
N LYS A 107 9.01 36.43 -23.75
CA LYS A 107 9.50 36.94 -22.47
C LYS A 107 8.40 37.08 -21.43
N SER A 108 7.12 37.17 -21.81
CA SER A 108 6.01 37.23 -20.85
C SER A 108 5.95 35.97 -19.98
N TYR A 109 6.16 34.78 -20.55
CA TYR A 109 6.20 33.53 -19.81
C TYR A 109 7.41 33.44 -18.89
N ARG A 110 8.58 33.90 -19.36
CA ARG A 110 9.79 34.01 -18.53
C ARG A 110 9.53 34.92 -17.33
N ASP A 111 8.97 36.09 -17.56
CA ASP A 111 8.82 37.11 -16.51
C ASP A 111 7.78 36.65 -15.46
N ALA A 112 6.71 36.00 -15.89
CA ALA A 112 5.74 35.38 -14.98
C ALA A 112 6.34 34.20 -14.19
N PHE A 113 7.12 33.33 -14.84
CA PHE A 113 7.85 32.25 -14.15
C PHE A 113 8.78 32.82 -13.07
N ARG A 114 9.51 33.90 -13.37
CA ARG A 114 10.42 34.55 -12.42
C ARG A 114 9.68 35.17 -11.23
N LYS A 115 8.50 35.75 -11.45
CA LYS A 115 7.63 36.20 -10.35
C LYS A 115 7.16 35.04 -9.46
N GLY A 116 6.81 33.90 -10.06
CA GLY A 116 6.50 32.68 -9.31
C GLY A 116 7.68 32.19 -8.48
N LEU A 117 8.90 32.25 -9.03
CA LEU A 117 10.10 31.85 -8.30
C LEU A 117 10.39 32.81 -7.13
N GLN A 118 10.20 34.12 -7.33
CA GLN A 118 10.32 35.11 -6.27
C GLN A 118 9.29 34.87 -5.15
N TYR A 119 8.03 34.59 -5.51
CA TYR A 119 6.98 34.21 -4.57
C TYR A 119 7.40 33.03 -3.68
N LEU A 120 7.99 31.99 -4.26
CA LEU A 120 8.47 30.84 -3.49
C LEU A 120 9.63 31.22 -2.56
N PHE A 121 10.55 32.08 -2.99
CA PHE A 121 11.65 32.53 -2.12
C PHE A 121 11.17 33.39 -0.95
N GLU A 122 10.21 34.29 -1.18
CA GLU A 122 9.65 35.16 -0.14
C GLU A 122 8.72 34.42 0.82
N GLY A 123 8.06 33.36 0.33
CA GLY A 123 7.20 32.50 1.13
C GLY A 123 7.92 31.47 1.99
N GLN A 124 9.24 31.32 1.85
CA GLN A 124 10.02 30.36 2.65
C GLN A 124 10.26 30.90 4.07
N TYR A 125 9.93 30.10 5.08
CA TYR A 125 10.23 30.43 6.47
C TYR A 125 11.74 30.40 6.77
N PRO A 126 12.20 31.08 7.84
CA PRO A 126 13.61 31.05 8.24
C PRO A 126 14.18 29.64 8.47
N ASN A 127 13.36 28.72 8.99
CA ASN A 127 13.68 27.31 9.19
C ASN A 127 13.63 26.46 7.91
N GLY A 128 13.24 27.05 6.78
CA GLY A 128 13.23 26.39 5.47
C GLY A 128 11.88 25.83 5.02
N GLY A 129 10.87 25.80 5.88
CA GLY A 129 9.53 25.32 5.56
C GLY A 129 8.72 26.28 4.68
N TRP A 130 7.61 25.79 4.12
CA TRP A 130 6.63 26.61 3.39
C TRP A 130 5.22 26.47 3.94
N PRO A 131 4.47 27.59 4.07
CA PRO A 131 3.05 27.54 4.36
C PRO A 131 2.24 27.04 3.17
N GLN A 132 1.03 26.55 3.43
CA GLN A 132 0.08 26.20 2.36
C GLN A 132 -0.35 27.43 1.55
N PHE A 133 -0.60 28.56 2.22
CA PHE A 133 -1.00 29.83 1.61
C PHE A 133 -0.06 30.95 2.06
N TRP A 134 0.28 31.86 1.14
CA TRP A 134 1.13 33.01 1.43
C TRP A 134 0.77 34.19 0.51
N PRO A 135 0.88 35.45 0.96
CA PRO A 135 1.30 35.90 2.29
C PRO A 135 0.20 35.93 3.34
N GLU A 136 -1.07 35.97 2.95
CA GLU A 136 -2.19 36.07 3.90
C GLU A 136 -2.91 34.73 4.02
N VAL A 137 -3.16 34.29 5.27
CA VAL A 137 -3.80 33.01 5.57
C VAL A 137 -5.23 33.23 6.08
N ARG A 138 -6.19 32.51 5.50
CA ARG A 138 -7.61 32.58 5.91
C ARG A 138 -7.98 31.61 7.02
N VAL A 139 -7.22 30.53 7.13
CA VAL A 139 -7.45 29.45 8.11
C VAL A 139 -6.14 29.17 8.83
N LYS A 140 -6.21 28.94 10.15
CA LYS A 140 -5.03 28.86 11.00
C LYS A 140 -4.03 27.80 10.53
N TYR A 141 -4.50 26.63 10.09
CA TYR A 141 -3.60 25.55 9.67
C TYR A 141 -2.84 25.85 8.37
N ALA A 142 -3.28 26.82 7.56
CA ALA A 142 -2.66 27.13 6.27
C ALA A 142 -1.27 27.79 6.40
N ARG A 143 -0.89 28.19 7.62
CA ARG A 143 0.44 28.72 7.94
C ARG A 143 1.46 27.61 8.29
N HIS A 144 1.00 26.40 8.57
CA HIS A 144 1.88 25.31 8.97
C HIS A 144 2.81 24.91 7.81
N ILE A 145 3.96 24.33 8.14
CA ILE A 145 4.82 23.67 7.16
C ILE A 145 4.01 22.56 6.51
N THR A 146 3.75 22.69 5.21
CA THR A 146 2.72 21.89 4.54
C THR A 146 3.33 20.87 3.59
N PHE A 147 3.31 19.60 4.02
CA PHE A 147 3.59 18.46 3.14
C PHE A 147 2.33 17.93 2.44
N ASN A 148 1.13 18.20 3.00
CA ASN A 148 -0.17 17.84 2.46
C ASN A 148 -0.29 18.11 0.95
N ASP A 149 -0.90 17.16 0.24
CA ASP A 149 -1.12 17.21 -1.21
C ASP A 149 0.21 17.49 -1.96
N ARG A 150 1.30 16.95 -1.40
CA ARG A 150 2.67 17.08 -1.91
C ARG A 150 3.15 18.52 -2.09
N ALA A 151 2.57 19.48 -1.36
CA ALA A 151 2.78 20.91 -1.59
C ALA A 151 4.27 21.32 -1.50
N MET A 152 4.91 21.11 -0.35
CA MET A 152 6.35 21.40 -0.20
C MET A 152 7.22 20.46 -1.03
N GLU A 153 6.82 19.21 -1.24
CA GLU A 153 7.56 18.27 -2.11
C GLU A 153 7.65 18.80 -3.56
N ASN A 154 6.56 19.35 -4.09
CA ASN A 154 6.51 19.93 -5.43
C ASN A 154 7.41 21.17 -5.54
N VAL A 155 7.42 22.03 -4.52
CA VAL A 155 8.34 23.18 -4.44
C VAL A 155 9.79 22.69 -4.45
N MET A 156 10.10 21.68 -3.64
CA MET A 156 11.44 21.13 -3.54
C MET A 156 11.92 20.48 -4.86
N ASN A 157 11.08 19.67 -5.51
CA ASN A 157 11.40 19.09 -6.82
C ASN A 157 11.60 20.19 -7.90
N LEU A 158 10.80 21.26 -7.86
CA LEU A 158 10.96 22.40 -8.76
C LEU A 158 12.30 23.11 -8.54
N LEU A 159 12.66 23.39 -7.29
CA LEU A 159 13.95 24.02 -6.96
C LEU A 159 15.13 23.13 -7.36
N LEU A 160 15.03 21.81 -7.12
CA LEU A 160 15.99 20.80 -7.57
C LEU A 160 16.24 20.89 -9.08
N ASP A 161 15.18 20.80 -9.87
CA ASP A 161 15.28 20.87 -11.32
C ASP A 161 15.86 22.21 -11.80
N ILE A 162 15.53 23.33 -11.12
CA ILE A 162 16.06 24.66 -11.45
C ILE A 162 17.59 24.74 -11.22
N TYR A 163 18.07 24.34 -10.04
CA TYR A 163 19.49 24.50 -9.73
C TYR A 163 20.37 23.47 -10.44
N GLU A 164 19.87 22.25 -10.67
CA GLU A 164 20.54 21.27 -11.54
C GLU A 164 20.51 21.71 -13.01
N GLY A 165 19.57 22.57 -13.39
CA GLY A 165 19.37 22.96 -14.77
C GLY A 165 18.79 21.83 -15.60
N SER A 166 17.87 21.06 -15.02
CA SER A 166 17.07 20.06 -15.72
C SER A 166 16.06 20.73 -16.63
N ALA A 167 15.63 20.05 -17.69
CA ALA A 167 14.51 20.51 -18.51
C ALA A 167 13.24 20.66 -17.65
N PRO A 168 12.43 21.71 -17.84
CA PRO A 168 12.56 22.77 -18.86
C PRO A 168 13.42 23.98 -18.46
N PHE A 169 14.04 23.97 -17.29
CA PHE A 169 14.76 25.13 -16.74
C PHE A 169 16.14 25.36 -17.36
N ASN A 170 16.62 24.43 -18.19
CA ASN A 170 17.80 24.59 -19.05
C ASN A 170 17.60 25.58 -20.20
N ALA A 171 16.38 26.05 -20.47
CA ALA A 171 16.12 27.00 -21.55
C ALA A 171 16.94 28.29 -21.38
N LYS A 172 17.78 28.60 -22.38
CA LYS A 172 18.64 29.80 -22.39
C LYS A 172 17.82 31.06 -22.13
N GLY A 173 18.20 31.83 -21.11
CA GLY A 173 17.55 33.08 -20.74
C GLY A 173 16.40 32.96 -19.75
N LEU A 174 15.95 31.75 -19.38
CA LEU A 174 14.88 31.56 -18.40
C LEU A 174 15.39 31.84 -16.98
N VAL A 175 16.38 31.06 -16.55
CA VAL A 175 16.98 31.10 -15.20
C VAL A 175 18.40 31.66 -15.30
N THR A 176 18.75 32.62 -14.42
CA THR A 176 20.12 33.16 -14.32
C THR A 176 20.98 32.35 -13.34
N LYS A 177 22.31 32.50 -13.38
CA LYS A 177 23.21 31.88 -12.40
C LYS A 177 22.84 32.24 -10.96
N ASN A 178 22.49 33.51 -10.70
CA ASN A 178 22.06 33.95 -9.38
C ASN A 178 20.78 33.22 -8.93
N MET A 179 19.80 33.06 -9.82
CA MET A 179 18.55 32.35 -9.50
C MET A 179 18.80 30.86 -9.21
N LYS A 180 19.73 30.21 -9.93
CA LYS A 180 20.16 28.83 -9.60
C LYS A 180 20.77 28.75 -8.20
N ASN A 181 21.64 29.69 -7.83
CA ASN A 181 22.24 29.75 -6.50
C ASN A 181 21.19 29.98 -5.41
N MET A 182 20.24 30.88 -5.64
CA MET A 182 19.12 31.12 -4.73
C MET A 182 18.22 29.88 -4.59
N ALA A 183 17.91 29.21 -5.71
CA ALA A 183 17.14 27.98 -5.70
C ALA A 183 17.84 26.86 -4.93
N LYS A 184 19.16 26.69 -5.11
CA LYS A 184 19.95 25.75 -4.31
C LYS A 184 19.92 26.12 -2.83
N LYS A 185 20.13 27.39 -2.46
CA LYS A 185 20.10 27.83 -1.07
C LYS A 185 18.73 27.60 -0.42
N ALA A 186 17.65 27.89 -1.13
CA ALA A 186 16.28 27.64 -0.68
C ALA A 186 16.02 26.12 -0.54
N PHE A 187 16.48 25.32 -1.49
CA PHE A 187 16.40 23.86 -1.43
C PHE A 187 17.17 23.31 -0.22
N ASP A 188 18.42 23.72 0.00
CA ASP A 188 19.24 23.23 1.11
C ASP A 188 18.56 23.53 2.46
N LYS A 189 17.95 24.71 2.62
CA LYS A 189 17.13 25.03 3.81
C LYS A 189 15.88 24.16 3.92
N GLY A 190 15.16 23.95 2.82
CA GLY A 190 13.98 23.10 2.79
C GLY A 190 14.29 21.64 3.09
N LEU A 191 15.48 21.16 2.70
CA LEU A 191 15.97 19.83 3.02
C LEU A 191 16.20 19.68 4.53
N GLU A 192 16.87 20.62 5.18
CA GLU A 192 17.02 20.60 6.64
C GLU A 192 15.66 20.64 7.34
N CYS A 193 14.73 21.49 6.87
CA CYS A 193 13.36 21.51 7.41
C CYS A 193 12.65 20.15 7.31
N ILE A 194 12.76 19.46 6.17
CA ILE A 194 12.19 18.11 6.00
C ILE A 194 12.82 17.15 7.03
N LEU A 195 14.14 17.15 7.16
CA LEU A 195 14.84 16.26 8.07
C LEU A 195 14.57 16.59 9.55
N ASP A 196 14.35 17.87 9.89
CA ASP A 196 13.97 18.31 11.25
C ASP A 196 12.52 17.97 11.59
N CYS A 197 11.63 17.96 10.60
CA CYS A 197 10.23 17.56 10.78
C CYS A 197 10.04 16.04 10.83
N GLN A 198 11.05 15.22 10.53
CA GLN A 198 10.86 13.77 10.54
C GLN A 198 10.54 13.28 11.95
N ILE A 199 9.54 12.43 12.08
CA ILE A 199 9.14 11.90 13.38
C ILE A 199 10.16 10.85 13.79
N ILE A 200 10.77 11.06 14.97
CA ILE A 200 11.76 10.17 15.55
C ILE A 200 11.13 9.47 16.76
N VAL A 201 11.16 8.13 16.76
CA VAL A 201 10.67 7.29 17.87
C VAL A 201 11.82 6.44 18.36
N ASP A 202 12.16 6.55 19.65
CA ASP A 202 13.27 5.80 20.28
C ASP A 202 14.60 5.92 19.51
N GLY A 203 14.88 7.13 19.02
CA GLY A 203 16.08 7.44 18.23
C GLY A 203 16.02 6.96 16.78
N GLN A 204 14.94 6.30 16.35
CA GLN A 204 14.76 5.81 14.99
C GLN A 204 13.89 6.73 14.16
N ALA A 205 14.38 7.03 12.95
CA ALA A 205 13.63 7.79 11.97
C ALA A 205 12.43 6.98 11.47
N THR A 206 11.27 7.64 11.40
CA THR A 206 10.04 7.05 10.84
C THR A 206 9.63 7.82 9.60
N VAL A 207 8.45 8.45 9.60
CA VAL A 207 7.86 9.19 8.50
C VAL A 207 7.43 10.60 8.97
N TRP A 208 6.59 11.28 8.21
CA TRP A 208 6.14 12.65 8.48
C TRP A 208 4.62 12.71 8.64
N CYS A 209 4.17 13.79 9.27
CA CYS A 209 2.76 14.20 9.27
C CYS A 209 2.46 14.99 7.99
N GLN A 210 1.17 15.18 7.66
CA GLN A 210 0.79 16.04 6.54
C GLN A 210 1.17 17.52 6.79
N GLN A 211 1.14 17.97 8.04
CA GLN A 211 1.54 19.32 8.43
C GLN A 211 2.35 19.30 9.71
N HIS A 212 3.30 20.23 9.78
CA HIS A 212 4.13 20.47 10.96
C HIS A 212 4.03 21.94 11.36
N ASP A 213 3.99 22.21 12.67
CA ASP A 213 3.94 23.57 13.17
C ASP A 213 5.22 24.33 12.77
N GLU A 214 5.04 25.55 12.27
CA GLU A 214 6.09 26.34 11.63
C GLU A 214 7.17 26.87 12.58
N TYR A 215 6.98 26.72 13.89
CA TYR A 215 7.97 27.10 14.90
C TYR A 215 8.56 25.89 15.61
N THR A 216 7.70 24.98 16.05
CA THR A 216 8.11 23.81 16.85
C THR A 216 8.50 22.60 16.00
N LEU A 217 8.16 22.59 14.72
CA LEU A 217 8.39 21.49 13.77
C LEU A 217 7.65 20.19 14.12
N LYS A 218 6.80 20.20 15.16
CA LYS A 218 6.04 19.04 15.59
C LYS A 218 4.86 18.78 14.64
N PRO A 219 4.45 17.51 14.44
CA PRO A 219 3.20 17.18 13.80
C PRO A 219 2.02 17.98 14.35
N THR A 220 1.18 18.50 13.47
CA THR A 220 -0.04 19.24 13.85
C THR A 220 -1.19 18.85 12.93
N LYS A 221 -2.42 19.06 13.40
CA LYS A 221 -3.64 18.79 12.64
C LYS A 221 -3.94 19.90 11.64
N ALA A 222 -4.74 19.59 10.64
CA ALA A 222 -5.31 20.57 9.71
C ALA A 222 -6.84 20.68 9.85
N ARG A 223 -7.60 20.09 8.94
CA ARG A 223 -9.07 20.04 9.00
C ARG A 223 -9.51 19.07 10.11
N SER A 224 -10.79 19.09 10.48
CA SER A 224 -11.30 18.24 11.58
C SER A 224 -11.02 16.75 11.36
N PHE A 225 -11.02 16.30 10.11
CA PHE A 225 -10.73 14.92 9.70
C PHE A 225 -9.24 14.64 9.37
N GLU A 226 -8.34 15.59 9.61
CA GLU A 226 -6.89 15.48 9.34
C GLU A 226 -6.12 15.72 10.64
N LEU A 227 -6.09 14.69 11.48
CA LEU A 227 -5.42 14.74 12.78
C LEU A 227 -3.90 14.60 12.63
N ALA A 228 -3.16 15.13 13.61
CA ALA A 228 -1.72 14.92 13.68
C ALA A 228 -1.44 13.40 13.77
N SER A 229 -0.62 12.89 12.84
CA SER A 229 -0.45 11.44 12.65
C SER A 229 0.79 11.14 11.82
N TYR A 230 1.14 9.85 11.68
CA TYR A 230 2.01 9.41 10.60
C TYR A 230 1.22 9.36 9.29
N CYS A 231 1.76 9.95 8.21
CA CYS A 231 1.01 10.12 6.97
C CYS A 231 1.72 9.50 5.77
N SER A 232 1.10 8.49 5.15
CA SER A 232 1.77 7.64 4.16
C SER A 232 2.04 8.33 2.83
N THR A 233 1.07 9.03 2.26
CA THR A 233 1.19 9.59 0.91
C THR A 233 2.26 10.67 0.83
N GLU A 234 2.24 11.61 1.78
CA GLU A 234 3.20 12.73 1.78
C GLU A 234 4.61 12.25 2.08
N SER A 235 4.74 11.31 3.02
CA SER A 235 6.02 10.70 3.37
C SER A 235 6.64 9.94 2.20
N ALA A 236 5.83 9.25 1.39
CA ALA A 236 6.33 8.59 0.18
C ALA A 236 6.87 9.61 -0.83
N GLY A 237 6.22 10.76 -0.96
CA GLY A 237 6.69 11.88 -1.78
C GLY A 237 8.03 12.43 -1.31
N LEU A 238 8.18 12.67 -0.01
CA LEU A 238 9.43 13.15 0.58
C LEU A 238 10.57 12.12 0.41
N LEU A 239 10.29 10.83 0.60
CA LEU A 239 11.29 9.78 0.38
C LEU A 239 11.71 9.67 -1.09
N ASP A 240 10.77 9.81 -2.04
CA ASP A 240 11.10 9.89 -3.47
C ASP A 240 12.01 11.08 -3.80
N LEU A 241 11.79 12.23 -3.15
CA LEU A 241 12.66 13.39 -3.27
C LEU A 241 14.06 13.13 -2.69
N LEU A 242 14.14 12.61 -1.47
CA LEU A 242 15.42 12.35 -0.78
C LEU A 242 16.27 11.35 -1.56
N MET A 243 15.66 10.33 -2.15
CA MET A 243 16.37 9.34 -2.97
C MET A 243 16.91 9.89 -4.31
N LYS A 244 16.49 11.10 -4.75
CA LYS A 244 17.06 11.75 -5.94
C LYS A 244 18.38 12.46 -5.65
N LEU A 245 18.70 12.71 -4.37
CA LEU A 245 19.90 13.45 -4.00
C LEU A 245 21.17 12.69 -4.40
N LYS A 246 22.09 13.40 -5.04
CA LYS A 246 23.44 12.91 -5.33
C LYS A 246 24.27 13.04 -4.06
N ASN A 247 24.98 11.98 -3.69
CA ASN A 247 25.84 11.93 -2.49
C ASN A 247 25.06 12.30 -1.20
N PRO A 248 24.02 11.52 -0.84
CA PRO A 248 23.23 11.80 0.36
C PRO A 248 24.10 11.76 1.63
N SER A 249 23.87 12.69 2.55
CA SER A 249 24.50 12.69 3.87
C SER A 249 24.00 11.52 4.72
N GLU A 250 24.73 11.17 5.79
CA GLU A 250 24.27 10.14 6.74
C GLU A 250 22.88 10.46 7.32
N ARG A 251 22.58 11.74 7.56
CA ARG A 251 21.26 12.17 8.02
C ARG A 251 20.17 11.85 6.99
N VAL A 252 20.43 12.09 5.71
CA VAL A 252 19.51 11.72 4.62
C VAL A 252 19.38 10.20 4.51
N LYS A 253 20.49 9.45 4.65
CA LYS A 253 20.44 7.99 4.59
C LYS A 253 19.57 7.41 5.70
N ASN A 254 19.80 7.84 6.94
CA ASN A 254 18.98 7.45 8.09
C ASN A 254 17.51 7.80 7.89
N ALA A 255 17.23 9.00 7.36
CA ALA A 255 15.86 9.42 7.06
C ALA A 255 15.19 8.50 6.04
N VAL A 256 15.88 8.16 4.95
CA VAL A 256 15.36 7.28 3.88
C VAL A 256 15.15 5.86 4.40
N ASN A 257 16.16 5.28 5.05
CA ASN A 257 16.09 3.93 5.58
C ASN A 257 14.99 3.80 6.63
N GLY A 258 14.90 4.74 7.58
CA GLY A 258 13.86 4.75 8.60
C GLY A 258 12.45 4.84 8.03
N GLY A 259 12.24 5.72 7.05
CA GLY A 259 10.96 5.83 6.37
C GLY A 259 10.56 4.57 5.58
N MET A 260 11.52 3.94 4.90
CA MET A 260 11.27 2.67 4.20
C MET A 260 11.05 1.50 5.15
N ALA A 261 11.73 1.45 6.29
CA ALA A 261 11.48 0.48 7.35
C ALA A 261 10.06 0.65 7.92
N TRP A 262 9.65 1.89 8.17
CA TRP A 262 8.29 2.20 8.63
C TRP A 262 7.24 1.78 7.60
N PHE A 263 7.45 2.03 6.31
CA PHE A 263 6.52 1.56 5.28
C PHE A 263 6.43 0.04 5.23
N GLU A 264 7.55 -0.65 5.34
CA GLU A 264 7.52 -2.11 5.35
C GLU A 264 6.75 -2.66 6.55
N ALA A 265 6.96 -2.10 7.74
CA ALA A 265 6.31 -2.53 8.96
C ALA A 265 4.78 -2.26 8.95
N ASN A 266 4.33 -1.24 8.22
CA ASN A 266 2.95 -0.73 8.27
C ASN A 266 2.14 -1.01 7.00
N LYS A 267 2.66 -1.81 6.06
CA LYS A 267 1.93 -2.14 4.84
C LYS A 267 0.76 -3.08 5.10
N ILE A 268 -0.30 -2.86 4.34
CA ILE A 268 -1.53 -3.66 4.33
C ILE A 268 -1.51 -4.47 3.04
N ILE A 269 -1.75 -5.76 3.14
CA ILE A 269 -1.63 -6.72 2.03
C ILE A 269 -2.84 -7.64 1.98
N GLY A 270 -3.14 -8.15 0.80
CA GLY A 270 -4.31 -8.98 0.57
C GLY A 270 -5.63 -8.20 0.48
N TYR A 271 -5.59 -6.87 0.34
CA TYR A 271 -6.77 -6.01 0.19
C TYR A 271 -6.65 -5.06 -0.99
N LYS A 272 -7.74 -4.84 -1.72
CA LYS A 272 -7.88 -3.77 -2.71
C LYS A 272 -8.73 -2.64 -2.14
N TYR A 273 -8.33 -1.39 -2.41
CA TYR A 273 -9.14 -0.21 -2.13
C TYR A 273 -10.03 0.10 -3.34
N ILE A 274 -11.34 0.05 -3.13
CA ILE A 274 -12.36 0.26 -4.15
C ILE A 274 -13.00 1.62 -3.93
N HIS A 275 -13.07 2.41 -4.99
CA HIS A 275 -13.78 3.68 -5.02
C HIS A 275 -14.88 3.63 -6.08
N THR A 276 -16.13 3.90 -5.69
CA THR A 276 -17.31 3.82 -6.57
C THR A 276 -17.76 5.18 -7.09
N GLY A 277 -17.04 6.26 -6.76
CA GLY A 277 -17.44 7.64 -7.02
C GLY A 277 -18.14 8.27 -5.82
N GLU A 278 -19.12 7.57 -5.23
CA GLU A 278 -19.90 8.07 -4.09
C GLU A 278 -19.46 7.48 -2.75
N ASP A 279 -18.77 6.34 -2.76
CA ASP A 279 -18.29 5.66 -1.56
C ASP A 279 -16.93 5.00 -1.81
N SER A 280 -16.25 4.58 -0.74
CA SER A 280 -15.03 3.79 -0.82
C SER A 280 -14.97 2.72 0.28
N TYR A 281 -14.41 1.56 -0.03
CA TYR A 281 -14.25 0.43 0.89
C TYR A 281 -13.06 -0.45 0.50
N ILE A 282 -12.64 -1.35 1.40
CA ILE A 282 -11.60 -2.35 1.10
C ILE A 282 -12.21 -3.74 0.97
N ILE A 283 -11.68 -4.55 0.05
CA ILE A 283 -12.08 -5.95 -0.13
C ILE A 283 -10.86 -6.86 -0.14
N SER A 284 -10.99 -8.07 0.42
CA SER A 284 -9.93 -9.06 0.33
C SER A 284 -9.72 -9.51 -1.12
N HIS A 285 -8.47 -9.59 -1.56
CA HIS A 285 -8.09 -9.98 -2.91
C HIS A 285 -6.69 -10.61 -2.91
N THR A 286 -6.53 -11.76 -3.58
CA THR A 286 -5.26 -12.53 -3.54
C THR A 286 -4.11 -11.86 -4.27
N ASP A 287 -4.41 -11.11 -5.34
CA ASP A 287 -3.40 -10.44 -6.16
C ASP A 287 -3.40 -8.92 -5.90
N ALA A 288 -3.68 -8.53 -4.65
CA ALA A 288 -3.67 -7.13 -4.25
C ALA A 288 -2.23 -6.62 -4.15
N LYS A 289 -1.98 -5.42 -4.69
CA LYS A 289 -0.77 -4.67 -4.39
C LYS A 289 -0.79 -4.21 -2.92
N PRO A 290 0.39 -4.00 -2.31
CA PRO A 290 0.45 -3.41 -0.98
C PRO A 290 -0.24 -2.05 -0.93
N LEU A 291 -1.02 -1.85 0.14
CA LEU A 291 -1.71 -0.63 0.50
C LEU A 291 -1.13 -0.05 1.78
N TRP A 292 -1.33 1.25 1.97
CA TRP A 292 -1.14 1.94 3.24
C TRP A 292 -2.36 2.79 3.51
N ALA A 293 -2.80 2.85 4.76
CA ALA A 293 -3.79 3.84 5.16
C ALA A 293 -3.20 5.24 5.02
N ARG A 294 -4.03 6.26 4.83
CA ARG A 294 -3.55 7.65 4.74
C ARG A 294 -2.95 8.11 6.07
N PHE A 295 -3.53 7.67 7.18
CA PHE A 295 -3.15 8.08 8.53
C PHE A 295 -2.95 6.89 9.46
N TYR A 296 -1.94 6.97 10.31
CA TYR A 296 -1.68 6.04 11.40
C TYR A 296 -1.49 6.82 12.71
N ASP A 297 -2.08 6.34 13.79
CA ASP A 297 -2.05 7.03 15.08
C ASP A 297 -0.67 6.95 15.75
N PHE A 298 -0.37 7.85 16.68
CA PHE A 298 0.93 7.90 17.35
C PHE A 298 1.12 6.85 18.44
N GLU A 299 0.04 6.29 18.99
CA GLU A 299 0.10 5.42 20.16
C GLU A 299 0.37 3.96 19.77
N GLU A 300 -0.41 3.45 18.82
CA GLU A 300 -0.38 2.06 18.38
C GLU A 300 0.23 1.90 16.98
N CYS A 301 0.47 3.01 16.27
CA CYS A 301 0.89 3.01 14.87
C CYS A 301 -0.08 2.18 14.00
N LYS A 302 -1.38 2.30 14.25
CA LYS A 302 -2.41 1.60 13.49
C LYS A 302 -3.16 2.56 12.56
N PRO A 303 -3.67 2.05 11.42
CA PRO A 303 -4.59 2.80 10.57
C PRO A 303 -5.74 3.41 11.37
N PHE A 304 -6.11 4.64 11.02
CA PHE A 304 -7.36 5.23 11.48
C PHE A 304 -8.06 6.06 10.41
N PHE A 305 -9.34 6.32 10.65
CA PHE A 305 -10.24 7.11 9.81
C PHE A 305 -10.89 8.18 10.67
N CYS A 306 -11.24 9.31 10.07
CA CYS A 306 -11.83 10.42 10.82
C CYS A 306 -12.92 11.11 10.01
N GLY A 307 -14.09 11.26 10.62
CA GLY A 307 -15.20 12.02 10.06
C GLY A 307 -15.06 13.51 10.32
N ARG A 308 -16.03 14.29 9.86
CA ARG A 308 -16.11 15.74 10.11
C ARG A 308 -16.22 16.09 11.58
N ASP A 309 -16.70 15.16 12.41
CA ASP A 309 -16.77 15.27 13.87
C ASP A 309 -15.41 15.27 14.57
N GLY A 310 -14.33 14.92 13.85
CA GLY A 310 -12.98 14.89 14.40
C GLY A 310 -12.69 13.70 15.31
N ILE A 311 -13.54 12.68 15.29
CA ILE A 311 -13.39 11.48 16.12
C ILE A 311 -12.68 10.38 15.32
N MET A 312 -11.55 9.91 15.87
CA MET A 312 -10.79 8.80 15.35
C MET A 312 -11.59 7.49 15.41
N ARG A 313 -11.57 6.73 14.31
CA ARG A 313 -12.25 5.45 14.13
C ARG A 313 -11.32 4.42 13.53
N ARG A 314 -11.59 3.14 13.78
CA ARG A 314 -10.70 2.04 13.38
C ARG A 314 -11.09 1.44 12.04
N ASN A 315 -12.33 1.61 11.61
CA ASN A 315 -12.81 1.09 10.33
C ASN A 315 -13.31 2.20 9.43
N LEU A 316 -13.00 2.12 8.13
CA LEU A 316 -13.48 3.09 7.15
C LEU A 316 -15.01 3.15 7.12
N SER A 317 -15.71 2.04 7.36
CA SER A 317 -17.18 1.98 7.41
C SER A 317 -17.81 2.79 8.55
N GLU A 318 -17.04 3.20 9.56
CA GLU A 318 -17.53 3.92 10.74
C GLU A 318 -17.65 5.44 10.52
N ILE A 319 -17.08 5.98 9.45
CA ILE A 319 -17.22 7.40 9.07
C ILE A 319 -18.31 7.60 8.02
N GLU A 320 -18.81 8.83 7.88
CA GLU A 320 -19.87 9.19 6.96
C GLU A 320 -19.51 8.91 5.48
N GLN A 321 -20.49 8.44 4.70
CA GLN A 321 -20.32 8.09 3.28
C GLN A 321 -19.68 9.22 2.47
N GLU A 322 -20.09 10.47 2.72
CA GLU A 322 -19.52 11.64 2.06
C GLU A 322 -18.00 11.77 2.25
N ARG A 323 -17.48 11.39 3.42
CA ARG A 323 -16.02 11.36 3.68
C ARG A 323 -15.37 10.11 3.13
N ARG A 324 -16.04 8.94 3.15
CA ARG A 324 -15.50 7.72 2.55
C ARG A 324 -15.30 7.85 1.05
N GLY A 325 -16.31 8.36 0.34
CA GLY A 325 -16.26 8.60 -1.10
C GLY A 325 -15.44 9.83 -1.47
N GLY A 326 -15.60 10.95 -0.75
CA GLY A 326 -14.99 12.23 -1.12
C GLY A 326 -13.51 12.40 -0.75
N TYR A 327 -12.86 11.38 -0.19
CA TYR A 327 -11.48 11.49 0.30
C TYR A 327 -10.70 10.17 0.12
N GLY A 328 -9.44 10.27 -0.28
CA GLY A 328 -8.56 9.10 -0.41
C GLY A 328 -8.04 8.64 0.95
N TRP A 329 -8.51 7.49 1.43
CA TRP A 329 -8.12 6.92 2.74
C TRP A 329 -7.04 5.85 2.68
N TYR A 330 -6.74 5.33 1.49
CA TYR A 330 -5.66 4.37 1.25
C TYR A 330 -4.88 4.77 0.00
N THR A 331 -3.62 4.31 -0.07
CA THR A 331 -2.71 4.57 -1.18
C THR A 331 -1.84 3.37 -1.50
N GLU A 332 -1.50 3.19 -2.77
CA GLU A 332 -0.46 2.25 -3.24
C GLU A 332 0.89 2.95 -3.47
N PHE A 333 0.96 4.28 -3.31
CA PHE A 333 2.14 5.09 -3.70
C PHE A 333 3.45 4.63 -3.03
N PRO A 334 3.51 4.33 -1.71
CA PRO A 334 4.73 3.82 -1.08
C PRO A 334 5.29 2.55 -1.76
N GLY A 335 4.42 1.69 -2.29
CA GLY A 335 4.81 0.48 -3.01
C GLY A 335 5.72 0.77 -4.23
N THR A 336 5.58 1.95 -4.85
CA THR A 336 6.42 2.35 -5.99
C THR A 336 7.86 2.68 -5.61
N LEU A 337 8.14 2.90 -4.31
CA LEU A 337 9.46 3.28 -3.82
C LEU A 337 10.40 2.10 -3.66
N TYR A 338 9.88 0.88 -3.47
CA TYR A 338 10.71 -0.29 -3.14
C TYR A 338 11.81 -0.56 -4.15
N LYS A 339 11.49 -0.49 -5.45
CA LYS A 339 12.49 -0.65 -6.51
C LYS A 339 13.54 0.47 -6.47
N LYS A 340 13.08 1.73 -6.39
CA LYS A 340 13.96 2.91 -6.32
C LYS A 340 14.88 2.84 -5.10
N TYR A 341 14.35 2.42 -3.97
CA TYR A 341 15.08 2.27 -2.73
C TYR A 341 16.10 1.13 -2.79
N ALA A 342 15.76 -0.01 -3.40
CA ALA A 342 16.72 -1.09 -3.61
C ALA A 342 17.92 -0.63 -4.45
N GLU A 343 17.67 0.10 -5.53
CA GLU A 343 18.71 0.69 -6.38
C GLU A 343 19.52 1.78 -5.64
N TRP A 344 18.82 2.67 -4.92
CA TRP A 344 19.43 3.77 -4.18
C TRP A 344 20.30 3.27 -3.01
N SER A 345 19.80 2.33 -2.21
CA SER A 345 20.50 1.80 -1.04
C SER A 345 21.71 0.96 -1.45
N ALA A 346 21.60 0.13 -2.49
CA ALA A 346 22.75 -0.59 -3.03
C ALA A 346 23.89 0.36 -3.47
N LYS A 347 23.54 1.55 -3.95
CA LYS A 347 24.50 2.56 -4.39
C LYS A 347 25.10 3.38 -3.26
N TYR A 348 24.28 3.83 -2.31
CA TYR A 348 24.68 4.85 -1.34
C TYR A 348 24.78 4.36 0.10
N ASP A 349 24.16 3.23 0.43
CA ASP A 349 24.14 2.70 1.79
C ASP A 349 23.88 1.18 1.85
N PRO A 350 24.76 0.35 1.26
CA PRO A 350 24.52 -1.09 1.14
C PRO A 350 24.45 -1.81 2.50
N ASP A 351 25.19 -1.30 3.50
CA ASP A 351 25.31 -1.89 4.84
C ASP A 351 24.31 -1.30 5.84
N GLY A 352 23.93 -0.02 5.69
CA GLY A 352 22.96 0.67 6.55
C GLY A 352 21.50 0.58 6.07
N ARG A 353 21.25 0.01 4.88
CA ARG A 353 19.90 -0.15 4.34
C ARG A 353 18.97 -0.80 5.35
N ALA A 354 17.80 -0.19 5.55
CA ALA A 354 16.69 -0.85 6.23
C ALA A 354 16.50 -2.24 5.64
N LYS A 355 16.54 -3.25 6.50
CA LYS A 355 16.12 -4.60 6.14
C LYS A 355 14.66 -4.44 5.76
N LEU A 356 14.29 -4.59 4.50
CA LEU A 356 12.88 -4.47 4.08
C LEU A 356 12.05 -5.70 4.49
N ARG A 357 12.45 -6.41 5.56
CA ARG A 357 11.66 -6.84 6.73
C ARG A 357 12.61 -7.11 7.91
N PRO A 358 12.52 -6.39 9.03
CA PRO A 358 13.05 -6.83 10.31
C PRO A 358 11.90 -6.86 11.34
N GLY A 359 11.47 -8.05 11.75
CA GLY A 359 10.64 -8.20 12.95
C GLY A 359 9.31 -8.92 12.78
N LYS A 360 8.89 -9.27 11.54
CA LYS A 360 7.81 -10.26 11.37
C LYS A 360 8.17 -11.38 10.39
N THR A 361 8.17 -12.62 10.88
CA THR A 361 8.27 -13.83 10.05
C THR A 361 6.88 -14.14 9.50
N ALA A 362 6.73 -14.38 8.19
CA ALA A 362 5.44 -14.71 7.62
C ALA A 362 5.21 -16.23 7.54
N ILE A 363 3.95 -16.64 7.71
CA ILE A 363 3.50 -18.00 7.41
C ILE A 363 2.53 -17.94 6.24
N HIS A 364 2.92 -18.53 5.12
CA HIS A 364 2.10 -18.63 3.91
C HIS A 364 1.34 -19.96 3.93
N LEU A 365 0.03 -19.92 4.14
CA LEU A 365 -0.84 -21.09 4.15
C LEU A 365 -1.32 -21.40 2.73
N MET A 366 -1.00 -22.60 2.24
CA MET A 366 -1.41 -23.16 0.96
C MET A 366 -2.30 -24.37 1.21
N GLY A 367 -3.54 -24.32 0.73
CA GLY A 367 -4.45 -25.45 0.92
C GLY A 367 -5.81 -25.31 0.25
N ASP A 368 -6.73 -26.14 0.72
CA ASP A 368 -8.06 -26.29 0.15
C ASP A 368 -9.17 -25.66 1.01
N SER A 369 -10.42 -26.11 0.82
CA SER A 369 -11.58 -25.57 1.54
C SER A 369 -11.52 -25.76 3.05
N THR A 370 -10.71 -26.68 3.59
CA THR A 370 -10.60 -26.88 5.04
C THR A 370 -9.72 -25.83 5.72
N MET A 371 -8.90 -25.10 4.94
CA MET A 371 -7.98 -24.05 5.38
C MET A 371 -8.43 -22.66 4.91
N ALA A 372 -9.15 -22.58 3.78
CA ALA A 372 -9.51 -21.34 3.09
C ALA A 372 -10.36 -20.35 3.92
N PRO A 373 -10.20 -19.03 3.69
CA PRO A 373 -11.15 -18.03 4.16
C PRO A 373 -12.56 -18.31 3.64
N LYS A 374 -13.56 -18.04 4.48
CA LYS A 374 -14.99 -18.27 4.19
C LYS A 374 -15.76 -16.97 4.26
N ASP A 375 -16.78 -16.87 3.41
CA ASP A 375 -17.77 -15.82 3.53
C ASP A 375 -18.57 -16.01 4.82
N THR A 376 -18.65 -14.97 5.65
CA THR A 376 -19.37 -14.95 6.92
C THR A 376 -20.72 -14.23 6.81
N SER A 377 -21.07 -13.75 5.61
CA SER A 377 -22.37 -13.14 5.35
C SER A 377 -23.52 -14.13 5.58
N LYS A 378 -24.73 -13.61 5.81
CA LYS A 378 -25.95 -14.41 5.95
C LYS A 378 -25.88 -15.50 7.04
N GLY A 379 -25.05 -15.25 8.06
CA GLY A 379 -24.84 -16.17 9.18
C GLY A 379 -24.10 -17.46 8.83
N ASN A 380 -23.42 -17.57 7.69
CA ASN A 380 -22.70 -18.79 7.30
C ASN A 380 -21.68 -19.22 8.38
N PRO A 381 -21.83 -20.40 9.02
CA PRO A 381 -20.94 -20.85 10.08
C PRO A 381 -19.67 -21.57 9.58
N GLU A 382 -19.53 -21.83 8.28
CA GLU A 382 -18.36 -22.52 7.73
C GLU A 382 -17.07 -21.73 7.97
N ARG A 383 -16.01 -22.38 8.47
CA ARG A 383 -14.69 -21.77 8.69
C ARG A 383 -13.57 -22.69 8.25
N GLY A 384 -12.61 -22.15 7.50
CA GLY A 384 -11.31 -22.80 7.31
C GLY A 384 -10.40 -22.47 8.48
N TRP A 385 -9.55 -23.41 8.90
CA TRP A 385 -8.69 -23.22 10.07
C TRP A 385 -7.71 -22.05 9.90
N GLY A 386 -7.23 -21.81 8.68
CA GLY A 386 -6.32 -20.71 8.38
C GLY A 386 -6.91 -19.31 8.58
N MET A 387 -8.22 -19.18 8.89
CA MET A 387 -8.83 -17.90 9.27
C MET A 387 -8.42 -17.44 10.67
N TYR A 388 -8.10 -18.38 11.56
CA TYR A 388 -7.84 -18.11 12.99
C TYR A 388 -6.39 -18.31 13.38
N PHE A 389 -5.55 -18.78 12.45
CA PHE A 389 -4.24 -19.29 12.78
C PHE A 389 -3.28 -18.21 13.29
N GLU A 390 -3.39 -16.98 12.80
CA GLU A 390 -2.56 -15.84 13.26
C GLU A 390 -2.77 -15.52 14.75
N GLU A 391 -3.95 -15.80 15.31
CA GLU A 391 -4.27 -15.50 16.71
C GLU A 391 -3.40 -16.27 17.71
N TYR A 392 -2.76 -17.36 17.28
CA TYR A 392 -1.91 -18.21 18.10
C TYR A 392 -0.45 -17.73 18.19
N PHE A 393 -0.11 -16.63 17.51
CA PHE A 393 1.24 -16.09 17.49
C PHE A 393 1.29 -14.66 18.04
N ASP A 394 2.43 -14.28 18.62
CA ASP A 394 2.70 -12.89 19.01
C ASP A 394 2.76 -11.94 17.79
N SER A 395 2.99 -10.65 18.04
CA SER A 395 2.98 -9.65 16.97
C SER A 395 4.13 -9.79 15.97
N SER A 396 5.11 -10.68 16.20
CA SER A 396 6.23 -10.96 15.30
C SER A 396 5.92 -12.02 14.23
N ILE A 397 4.68 -12.53 14.17
CA ILE A 397 4.23 -13.37 13.05
C ILE A 397 3.08 -12.68 12.30
N VAL A 398 3.01 -12.93 11.00
CA VAL A 398 1.86 -12.61 10.15
C VAL A 398 1.49 -13.83 9.31
N VAL A 399 0.20 -14.06 9.08
CA VAL A 399 -0.26 -15.24 8.33
C VAL A 399 -0.93 -14.82 7.02
N PHE A 400 -0.43 -15.32 5.90
CA PHE A 400 -1.06 -15.15 4.59
C PHE A 400 -1.78 -16.42 4.18
N ASN A 401 -3.10 -16.36 4.12
CA ASN A 401 -3.92 -17.51 3.75
C ASN A 401 -4.30 -17.50 2.26
N TYR A 402 -3.56 -18.28 1.46
CA TYR A 402 -3.80 -18.46 0.04
C TYR A 402 -4.73 -19.63 -0.28
N ALA A 403 -5.15 -20.38 0.74
CA ALA A 403 -6.02 -21.53 0.55
C ALA A 403 -7.36 -21.11 -0.05
N ARG A 404 -7.89 -22.00 -0.90
CA ARG A 404 -9.15 -21.75 -1.61
C ARG A 404 -9.98 -23.00 -1.78
N ASN A 405 -11.30 -22.80 -1.81
CA ASN A 405 -12.26 -23.88 -1.97
C ASN A 405 -11.99 -24.71 -3.22
N GLY A 406 -11.97 -26.04 -3.07
CA GLY A 406 -11.85 -26.98 -4.17
C GLY A 406 -10.47 -27.05 -4.85
N ARG A 407 -9.42 -26.48 -4.24
CA ARG A 407 -8.06 -26.56 -4.79
C ARG A 407 -7.42 -27.90 -4.42
N SER A 408 -6.73 -28.47 -5.41
CA SER A 408 -5.76 -29.55 -5.28
C SER A 408 -4.38 -28.98 -5.57
N THR A 409 -3.32 -29.77 -5.37
CA THR A 409 -1.95 -29.38 -5.74
C THR A 409 -1.88 -28.94 -7.21
N LYS A 410 -2.44 -29.75 -8.12
CA LYS A 410 -2.49 -29.47 -9.55
C LYS A 410 -3.21 -28.16 -9.86
N ARG A 411 -4.43 -27.99 -9.34
CA ARG A 411 -5.24 -26.80 -9.63
C ARG A 411 -4.64 -25.52 -9.04
N PHE A 412 -3.96 -25.64 -7.91
CA PHE A 412 -3.27 -24.50 -7.28
C PHE A 412 -2.14 -23.99 -8.19
N ILE A 413 -1.43 -24.88 -8.88
CA ILE A 413 -0.41 -24.54 -9.88
C ILE A 413 -1.07 -23.98 -11.15
N ASP A 414 -2.06 -24.69 -11.72
CA ASP A 414 -2.70 -24.30 -12.98
C ASP A 414 -3.35 -22.90 -12.92
N GLU A 415 -3.85 -22.48 -11.76
CA GLU A 415 -4.45 -21.16 -11.54
C GLU A 415 -3.42 -20.05 -11.23
N GLY A 416 -2.11 -20.36 -11.27
CA GLY A 416 -1.04 -19.39 -10.98
C GLY A 416 -0.93 -18.99 -9.50
N ARG A 417 -1.64 -19.68 -8.59
CA ARG A 417 -1.67 -19.31 -7.16
C ARG A 417 -0.33 -19.51 -6.48
N TRP A 418 0.44 -20.49 -6.95
CA TRP A 418 1.81 -20.69 -6.47
C TRP A 418 2.71 -19.51 -6.85
N GLU A 419 2.56 -18.95 -8.05
CA GLU A 419 3.26 -17.73 -8.45
C GLU A 419 2.91 -16.57 -7.53
N SER A 420 1.63 -16.38 -7.21
CA SER A 420 1.20 -15.38 -6.24
C SER A 420 1.83 -15.56 -4.86
N VAL A 421 2.06 -16.80 -4.40
CA VAL A 421 2.76 -17.04 -3.13
C VAL A 421 4.23 -16.61 -3.25
N LYS A 422 4.92 -17.04 -4.31
CA LYS A 422 6.34 -16.75 -4.54
C LYS A 422 6.66 -15.27 -4.60
N GLU A 423 5.78 -14.45 -5.17
CA GLU A 423 5.95 -12.99 -5.24
C GLU A 423 6.07 -12.33 -3.87
N PHE A 424 5.53 -12.94 -2.81
CA PHE A 424 5.56 -12.39 -1.45
C PHE A 424 6.51 -13.11 -0.49
N LEU A 425 7.13 -14.22 -0.90
CA LEU A 425 8.07 -14.95 -0.07
C LEU A 425 9.37 -14.16 0.12
N ILE A 426 9.83 -14.10 1.36
CA ILE A 426 11.17 -13.63 1.70
C ILE A 426 11.95 -14.72 2.46
N PRO A 427 13.30 -14.67 2.48
CA PRO A 427 14.10 -15.58 3.28
C PRO A 427 13.70 -15.54 4.77
N GLY A 428 13.48 -16.71 5.36
CA GLY A 428 13.03 -16.87 6.75
C GLY A 428 11.53 -17.13 6.92
N ASP A 429 10.71 -16.90 5.89
CA ASP A 429 9.28 -17.21 5.94
C ASP A 429 9.02 -18.72 6.00
N TYR A 430 7.81 -19.11 6.41
CA TYR A 430 7.32 -20.49 6.37
C TYR A 430 6.26 -20.68 5.30
N VAL A 431 6.24 -21.84 4.65
CA VAL A 431 5.20 -22.22 3.67
C VAL A 431 4.51 -23.50 4.15
N PHE A 432 3.29 -23.36 4.66
CA PHE A 432 2.50 -24.47 5.20
C PHE A 432 1.61 -25.03 4.09
N ILE A 433 1.84 -26.29 3.70
CA ILE A 433 1.24 -26.91 2.51
C ILE A 433 0.33 -28.06 2.95
N GLN A 434 -1.00 -27.88 2.79
CA GLN A 434 -2.01 -28.88 3.15
C GLN A 434 -2.95 -29.18 1.96
N PHE A 435 -2.78 -30.34 1.34
CA PHE A 435 -3.61 -30.81 0.21
C PHE A 435 -3.90 -32.31 0.30
N GLY A 436 -4.84 -32.80 -0.52
CA GLY A 436 -5.23 -34.22 -0.58
C GLY A 436 -6.74 -34.42 -0.76
N HIS A 437 -7.59 -33.55 -0.19
CA HIS A 437 -9.05 -33.74 -0.27
C HIS A 437 -9.62 -33.65 -1.69
N ASN A 438 -9.02 -32.79 -2.53
CA ASN A 438 -9.47 -32.58 -3.91
C ASN A 438 -8.59 -33.32 -4.92
N ASP A 439 -7.33 -33.60 -4.58
CA ASP A 439 -6.40 -34.38 -5.39
C ASP A 439 -6.95 -35.79 -5.66
N GLN A 440 -7.70 -36.37 -4.72
CA GLN A 440 -8.33 -37.70 -4.85
C GLN A 440 -9.50 -37.81 -5.83
N LYS A 441 -9.96 -36.71 -6.43
CA LYS A 441 -11.17 -36.69 -7.29
C LYS A 441 -10.88 -37.13 -8.72
N LYS A 442 -10.76 -38.43 -8.94
CA LYS A 442 -10.49 -39.07 -10.25
C LYS A 442 -11.43 -38.62 -11.38
N ASP A 443 -12.65 -38.26 -11.01
CA ASP A 443 -13.73 -37.79 -11.89
C ASP A 443 -13.62 -36.31 -12.29
N ASP A 444 -12.74 -35.53 -11.65
CA ASP A 444 -12.45 -34.13 -12.02
C ASP A 444 -10.99 -33.99 -12.48
N PRO A 445 -10.69 -34.10 -13.79
CA PRO A 445 -9.33 -34.00 -14.32
C PRO A 445 -8.61 -32.68 -14.01
N LYS A 446 -9.35 -31.60 -13.70
CA LYS A 446 -8.75 -30.32 -13.31
C LYS A 446 -8.21 -30.35 -11.88
N ARG A 447 -8.70 -31.26 -11.04
CA ARG A 447 -8.27 -31.42 -9.64
C ARG A 447 -7.44 -32.67 -9.42
N TYR A 448 -7.73 -33.74 -10.14
CA TYR A 448 -7.11 -35.04 -9.93
C TYR A 448 -5.59 -34.97 -10.06
N ALA A 449 -4.89 -35.48 -9.04
CA ALA A 449 -3.46 -35.72 -9.07
C ALA A 449 -3.20 -37.04 -8.36
N PRO A 450 -2.81 -38.14 -9.03
CA PRO A 450 -2.60 -39.42 -8.38
C PRO A 450 -1.62 -39.30 -7.20
N ALA A 451 -1.99 -39.92 -6.07
CA ALA A 451 -1.24 -39.85 -4.82
C ALA A 451 0.24 -40.21 -5.01
N TRP A 452 0.51 -41.35 -5.65
CA TRP A 452 1.85 -41.76 -6.06
C TRP A 452 2.10 -41.29 -7.50
N GLY A 453 2.91 -40.25 -7.68
CA GLY A 453 3.13 -39.57 -8.97
C GLY A 453 2.85 -38.07 -8.87
N ALA A 454 1.93 -37.55 -9.69
CA ALA A 454 1.75 -36.10 -9.87
C ALA A 454 1.51 -35.32 -8.57
N TYR A 455 0.81 -35.91 -7.58
CA TYR A 455 0.66 -35.26 -6.27
C TYR A 455 2.02 -35.05 -5.59
N GLN A 456 2.86 -36.09 -5.54
CA GLN A 456 4.20 -35.99 -4.97
C GLN A 456 5.10 -35.04 -5.78
N ASP A 457 5.02 -35.08 -7.11
CA ASP A 457 5.80 -34.18 -7.97
C ASP A 457 5.46 -32.72 -7.72
N ASN A 458 4.17 -32.40 -7.54
CA ASN A 458 3.73 -31.07 -7.16
C ASN A 458 4.20 -30.66 -5.76
N LEU A 459 4.19 -31.58 -4.78
CA LEU A 459 4.74 -31.29 -3.45
C LEU A 459 6.25 -31.01 -3.51
N ARG A 460 7.01 -31.82 -4.25
CA ARG A 460 8.45 -31.60 -4.48
C ARG A 460 8.72 -30.26 -5.16
N LEU A 461 7.88 -29.86 -6.12
CA LEU A 461 7.95 -28.54 -6.77
C LEU A 461 7.83 -27.41 -5.74
N PHE A 462 6.76 -27.41 -4.93
CA PHE A 462 6.56 -26.37 -3.91
C PHE A 462 7.72 -26.31 -2.91
N ILE A 463 8.19 -27.46 -2.43
CA ILE A 463 9.31 -27.56 -1.48
C ILE A 463 10.59 -26.98 -2.08
N ARG A 464 10.95 -27.42 -3.29
CA ARG A 464 12.17 -26.98 -3.97
C ARG A 464 12.16 -25.48 -4.19
N GLU A 465 11.06 -24.95 -4.71
CA GLU A 465 10.96 -23.52 -5.03
C GLU A 465 10.88 -22.65 -3.78
N ALA A 466 10.14 -23.05 -2.74
CA ALA A 466 10.14 -22.35 -1.45
C ALA A 466 11.55 -22.25 -0.85
N ARG A 467 12.30 -23.38 -0.83
CA ARG A 467 13.69 -23.41 -0.36
C ARG A 467 14.61 -22.54 -1.21
N SER A 468 14.43 -22.53 -2.53
CA SER A 468 15.24 -21.68 -3.42
C SER A 468 15.06 -20.18 -3.16
N LEU A 469 13.93 -19.78 -2.56
CA LEU A 469 13.61 -18.42 -2.14
C LEU A 469 13.98 -18.15 -0.67
N GLY A 470 14.61 -19.11 0.01
CA GLY A 470 15.01 -18.99 1.42
C GLY A 470 13.90 -19.22 2.43
N ALA A 471 12.73 -19.71 2.01
CA ALA A 471 11.62 -20.04 2.90
C ALA A 471 11.69 -21.49 3.40
N THR A 472 11.06 -21.76 4.54
CA THR A 472 10.98 -23.07 5.19
C THR A 472 9.64 -23.74 4.86
N PRO A 473 9.60 -24.75 3.95
CA PRO A 473 8.37 -25.48 3.69
C PRO A 473 8.02 -26.41 4.87
N VAL A 474 6.73 -26.55 5.13
CA VAL A 474 6.14 -27.44 6.14
C VAL A 474 4.99 -28.18 5.48
N LEU A 475 5.04 -29.50 5.45
CA LEU A 475 3.97 -30.34 4.93
C LEU A 475 2.95 -30.63 6.03
N LEU A 476 1.66 -30.58 5.69
CA LEU A 476 0.57 -30.95 6.59
C LEU A 476 -0.34 -31.96 5.86
N THR A 477 -0.50 -33.16 6.43
CA THR A 477 -1.45 -34.14 5.86
C THR A 477 -2.88 -33.58 5.89
N PRO A 478 -3.83 -34.05 5.07
CA PRO A 478 -5.17 -33.47 5.06
C PRO A 478 -5.92 -33.74 6.38
N VAL A 479 -6.71 -32.77 6.86
CA VAL A 479 -7.56 -32.94 8.05
C VAL A 479 -8.61 -34.04 7.82
N ALA A 480 -8.89 -34.84 8.83
CA ALA A 480 -9.85 -35.95 8.76
C ALA A 480 -11.26 -35.49 8.34
N ARG A 481 -11.98 -36.33 7.60
CA ARG A 481 -13.44 -36.18 7.45
C ARG A 481 -14.13 -36.98 8.55
N ARG A 482 -15.20 -36.43 9.10
CA ARG A 482 -16.06 -37.12 10.06
C ARG A 482 -16.86 -38.22 9.37
N LYS A 483 -16.44 -39.48 9.47
CA LYS A 483 -17.19 -40.61 8.91
C LYS A 483 -17.33 -41.71 9.95
N PHE A 484 -18.57 -42.02 10.30
CA PHE A 484 -18.91 -43.14 11.17
C PHE A 484 -19.75 -44.15 10.39
N VAL A 485 -19.39 -45.43 10.48
CA VAL A 485 -20.13 -46.55 9.89
C VAL A 485 -20.51 -47.47 11.05
N ASN A 486 -21.80 -47.63 11.31
CA ASN A 486 -22.32 -48.43 12.43
C ASN A 486 -21.68 -48.03 13.79
N GLY A 487 -21.49 -46.72 14.01
CA GLY A 487 -20.88 -46.19 15.23
C GLY A 487 -19.35 -46.27 15.31
N VAL A 488 -18.70 -46.87 14.30
CA VAL A 488 -17.23 -46.98 14.23
C VAL A 488 -16.67 -45.91 13.30
N PHE A 489 -15.65 -45.18 13.77
CA PHE A 489 -15.00 -44.13 12.99
C PHE A 489 -14.13 -44.71 11.85
N ASP A 490 -14.39 -44.27 10.62
CA ASP A 490 -13.61 -44.59 9.43
C ASP A 490 -12.66 -43.43 9.08
N GLY A 491 -11.40 -43.55 9.52
CA GLY A 491 -10.33 -42.59 9.25
C GLY A 491 -9.60 -42.77 7.91
N THR A 492 -10.10 -43.62 7.01
CA THR A 492 -9.39 -44.01 5.76
C THR A 492 -9.82 -43.21 4.52
N VAL A 493 -10.64 -42.18 4.71
CA VAL A 493 -11.33 -41.39 3.65
C VAL A 493 -10.42 -40.68 2.63
N HIS A 494 -9.14 -40.54 2.95
CA HIS A 494 -8.13 -39.94 2.06
C HIS A 494 -7.25 -40.97 1.34
N GLY A 495 -7.46 -42.26 1.52
CA GLY A 495 -6.64 -43.31 0.88
C GLY A 495 -5.14 -43.08 1.07
N ASP A 496 -4.39 -43.14 -0.03
CA ASP A 496 -2.93 -43.09 -0.02
C ASP A 496 -2.33 -41.67 0.12
N TYR A 497 -3.12 -40.60 0.05
CA TYR A 497 -2.58 -39.22 0.03
C TYR A 497 -1.76 -38.86 1.27
N PRO A 498 -2.18 -39.18 2.52
CA PRO A 498 -1.34 -38.96 3.70
C PRO A 498 -0.03 -39.74 3.64
N ALA A 499 -0.04 -40.98 3.14
CA ALA A 499 1.17 -41.80 3.01
C ALA A 499 2.11 -41.26 1.93
N ALA A 500 1.58 -40.84 0.79
CA ALA A 500 2.35 -40.24 -0.28
C ALA A 500 3.02 -38.92 0.13
N MET A 501 2.32 -38.07 0.91
CA MET A 501 2.90 -36.85 1.47
C MET A 501 3.99 -37.17 2.50
N LYS A 502 3.76 -38.13 3.40
CA LYS A 502 4.76 -38.60 4.37
C LYS A 502 6.04 -39.07 3.69
N ALA A 503 5.91 -39.83 2.60
CA ALA A 503 7.05 -40.27 1.81
C ALA A 503 7.83 -39.09 1.21
N VAL A 504 7.17 -38.04 0.70
CA VAL A 504 7.86 -36.84 0.21
C VAL A 504 8.54 -36.08 1.35
N ALA A 505 7.90 -35.99 2.52
CA ALA A 505 8.50 -35.35 3.69
C ALA A 505 9.80 -36.04 4.11
N GLU A 506 9.79 -37.36 4.18
CA GLU A 506 10.96 -38.19 4.47
C GLU A 506 12.05 -38.03 3.40
N GLU A 507 11.69 -38.19 2.12
CA GLU A 507 12.60 -38.06 0.97
C GLU A 507 13.31 -36.71 0.95
N THR A 508 12.59 -35.63 1.23
CA THR A 508 13.11 -34.25 1.10
C THR A 508 13.64 -33.68 2.41
N GLY A 509 13.54 -34.40 3.52
CA GLY A 509 13.82 -33.90 4.86
C GLY A 509 12.95 -32.68 5.25
N THR A 510 11.73 -32.60 4.73
CA THR A 510 10.79 -31.50 5.02
C THR A 510 10.01 -31.78 6.29
N ALA A 511 9.87 -30.79 7.18
CA ALA A 511 9.07 -30.94 8.39
C ALA A 511 7.62 -31.31 8.06
N LEU A 512 7.07 -32.27 8.79
CA LEU A 512 5.71 -32.77 8.61
C LEU A 512 4.89 -32.64 9.89
N ILE A 513 3.70 -32.06 9.76
CA ILE A 513 2.63 -32.10 10.76
C ILE A 513 1.58 -33.11 10.30
N ASP A 514 1.45 -34.22 11.03
CA ASP A 514 0.52 -35.29 10.67
C ASP A 514 -0.92 -35.01 11.16
N MET A 515 -1.55 -34.02 10.53
CA MET A 515 -2.93 -33.63 10.83
C MET A 515 -3.91 -34.79 10.66
N THR A 516 -3.75 -35.66 9.66
CA THR A 516 -4.64 -36.81 9.45
C THR A 516 -4.68 -37.70 10.69
N SER A 517 -3.52 -38.08 11.24
CA SER A 517 -3.51 -38.91 12.46
C SER A 517 -4.12 -38.18 13.65
N ALA A 518 -3.66 -36.95 13.91
CA ALA A 518 -4.11 -36.19 15.08
C ALA A 518 -5.61 -35.89 15.06
N THR A 519 -6.17 -35.54 13.89
CA THR A 519 -7.60 -35.28 13.74
C THR A 519 -8.42 -36.58 13.74
N ASN A 520 -7.91 -37.68 13.20
CA ASN A 520 -8.54 -38.99 13.32
C ASN A 520 -8.67 -39.42 14.80
N ASP A 521 -7.60 -39.27 15.58
CA ASP A 521 -7.60 -39.63 16.99
C ASP A 521 -8.55 -38.76 17.80
N TRP A 522 -8.56 -37.46 17.54
CA TRP A 522 -9.49 -36.53 18.16
C TRP A 522 -10.96 -36.88 17.85
N ILE A 523 -11.32 -37.09 16.58
CA ILE A 523 -12.71 -37.40 16.20
C ILE A 523 -13.13 -38.76 16.77
N ARG A 524 -12.23 -39.76 16.74
CA ARG A 524 -12.49 -41.08 17.32
C ARG A 524 -12.75 -40.98 18.81
N ALA A 525 -11.96 -40.19 19.54
CA ALA A 525 -12.12 -40.00 20.97
C ALA A 525 -13.41 -39.23 21.32
N ALA A 526 -13.78 -38.22 20.52
CA ALA A 526 -15.05 -37.50 20.71
C ALA A 526 -16.27 -38.39 20.42
N GLY A 527 -16.14 -39.32 19.46
CA GLY A 527 -17.23 -40.18 19.02
C GLY A 527 -18.26 -39.47 18.14
N ASP A 528 -19.22 -40.24 17.63
CA ASP A 528 -20.14 -39.81 16.58
C ASP A 528 -20.93 -38.57 16.97
N LYS A 529 -21.72 -38.63 18.05
CA LYS A 529 -22.59 -37.52 18.46
C LYS A 529 -21.81 -36.27 18.90
N ALA A 530 -20.80 -36.42 19.77
CA ALA A 530 -20.12 -35.26 20.35
C ALA A 530 -19.17 -34.55 19.36
N SER A 531 -18.82 -35.18 18.24
CA SER A 531 -18.04 -34.53 17.18
C SER A 531 -18.86 -33.63 16.26
N ILE A 532 -20.20 -33.74 16.22
CA ILE A 532 -21.07 -32.97 15.31
C ILE A 532 -20.82 -31.45 15.35
N PRO A 533 -20.74 -30.79 16.52
CA PRO A 533 -20.64 -29.32 16.58
C PRO A 533 -19.41 -28.73 15.89
N TYR A 534 -18.36 -29.54 15.70
CA TYR A 534 -17.12 -29.11 15.05
C TYR A 534 -17.20 -29.12 13.52
N PHE A 535 -18.26 -29.69 12.95
CA PHE A 535 -18.47 -29.81 11.52
C PHE A 535 -19.71 -29.03 11.09
N LEU A 536 -19.77 -28.69 9.80
CA LEU A 536 -20.80 -27.84 9.21
C LEU A 536 -22.14 -28.60 9.12
N TRP A 537 -22.84 -28.64 10.25
CA TRP A 537 -24.16 -29.20 10.42
C TRP A 537 -25.12 -28.07 10.79
N VAL A 538 -26.08 -27.82 9.91
CA VAL A 538 -27.07 -26.74 10.00
C VAL A 538 -28.42 -27.33 9.70
N GLU A 539 -29.40 -27.07 10.55
CA GLU A 539 -30.78 -27.52 10.32
C GLU A 539 -31.50 -26.59 9.34
N PRO A 540 -32.44 -27.11 8.52
CA PRO A 540 -33.24 -26.29 7.60
C PRO A 540 -33.90 -25.10 8.30
N GLY A 541 -33.88 -23.94 7.65
CA GLY A 541 -34.50 -22.70 8.14
C GLY A 541 -33.76 -21.97 9.27
N THR A 542 -32.59 -22.45 9.72
CA THR A 542 -31.86 -21.84 10.85
C THR A 542 -30.80 -20.81 10.45
N VAL A 543 -30.26 -20.92 9.22
CA VAL A 543 -29.21 -20.03 8.71
C VAL A 543 -29.55 -19.63 7.28
N GLU A 544 -29.58 -18.33 6.98
CA GLU A 544 -29.95 -17.81 5.66
C GLU A 544 -28.99 -18.29 4.56
N ALA A 545 -27.70 -18.46 4.85
CA ALA A 545 -26.73 -19.03 3.92
C ALA A 545 -27.03 -20.49 3.51
N PHE A 546 -27.79 -21.23 4.32
CA PHE A 546 -28.15 -22.63 4.10
C PHE A 546 -29.65 -22.86 4.40
N PRO A 547 -30.57 -22.36 3.55
CA PRO A 547 -32.01 -22.41 3.81
C PRO A 547 -32.53 -23.85 3.94
N GLU A 548 -32.00 -24.77 3.13
CA GLU A 548 -32.32 -26.20 3.16
C GLU A 548 -31.53 -26.99 4.23
N GLY A 549 -30.78 -26.30 5.08
CA GLY A 549 -29.82 -26.92 5.97
C GLY A 549 -28.61 -27.49 5.23
N LYS A 550 -27.68 -28.08 6.00
CA LYS A 550 -26.48 -28.72 5.47
C LYS A 550 -25.96 -29.75 6.47
N ARG A 551 -25.57 -30.93 6.00
CA ARG A 551 -24.87 -31.96 6.81
C ARG A 551 -23.55 -32.29 6.15
N ASP A 552 -22.53 -31.52 6.49
CA ASP A 552 -21.21 -31.60 5.88
C ASP A 552 -20.18 -32.05 6.91
N ASN A 553 -19.59 -33.22 6.65
CA ASN A 553 -18.61 -33.87 7.51
C ASN A 553 -17.15 -33.57 7.13
N THR A 554 -16.92 -32.64 6.20
CA THR A 554 -15.58 -32.24 5.77
C THR A 554 -15.24 -30.84 6.26
N HIS A 555 -16.19 -29.90 6.18
CA HIS A 555 -15.94 -28.51 6.53
C HIS A 555 -16.29 -28.22 7.97
N SER A 556 -15.49 -27.37 8.62
CA SER A 556 -15.62 -27.07 10.04
C SER A 556 -16.51 -25.85 10.30
N THR A 557 -17.08 -25.81 11.50
CA THR A 557 -17.54 -24.56 12.14
C THR A 557 -16.33 -23.80 12.71
N GLU A 558 -16.55 -22.63 13.33
CA GLU A 558 -15.49 -21.92 14.05
C GLU A 558 -14.79 -22.79 15.10
N ILE A 559 -15.53 -23.50 15.93
CA ILE A 559 -14.93 -24.33 16.98
C ILE A 559 -14.10 -25.48 16.41
N GLY A 560 -14.52 -26.07 15.27
CA GLY A 560 -13.72 -27.08 14.57
C GLY A 560 -12.46 -26.50 13.92
N ALA A 561 -12.58 -25.32 13.31
CA ALA A 561 -11.46 -24.62 12.70
C ALA A 561 -10.40 -24.23 13.74
N ARG A 562 -10.82 -23.73 14.91
CA ARG A 562 -9.93 -23.45 16.05
C ARG A 562 -9.30 -24.72 16.60
N ARG A 563 -10.04 -25.82 16.71
CA ARG A 563 -9.49 -27.11 17.14
C ARG A 563 -8.39 -27.64 16.20
N ASN A 564 -8.56 -27.45 14.89
CA ASN A 564 -7.49 -27.75 13.94
C ASN A 564 -6.26 -26.86 14.15
N CYS A 565 -6.43 -25.55 14.43
CA CYS A 565 -5.31 -24.66 14.75
C CYS A 565 -4.55 -25.11 16.00
N GLU A 566 -5.25 -25.55 17.04
CA GLU A 566 -4.63 -26.08 18.27
C GLU A 566 -3.75 -27.29 17.99
N ILE A 567 -4.22 -28.22 17.14
CA ILE A 567 -3.44 -29.40 16.72
C ILE A 567 -2.17 -28.98 15.96
N VAL A 568 -2.29 -28.01 15.04
CA VAL A 568 -1.13 -27.45 14.32
C VAL A 568 -0.16 -26.79 15.29
N ARG A 569 -0.66 -25.92 16.19
CA ARG A 569 0.14 -25.25 17.24
C ARG A 569 0.91 -26.24 18.10
N ASP A 570 0.26 -27.29 18.57
CA ASP A 570 0.89 -28.27 19.45
C ASP A 570 1.94 -29.09 18.68
N SER A 571 1.75 -29.28 17.37
CA SER A 571 2.77 -29.89 16.51
C SER A 571 3.95 -28.95 16.25
N ILE A 572 3.72 -27.63 16.11
CA ILE A 572 4.78 -26.61 15.95
C ILE A 572 5.76 -26.66 17.12
N LYS A 573 5.26 -26.76 18.36
CA LYS A 573 6.09 -26.84 19.58
C LYS A 573 7.15 -27.95 19.51
N VAL A 574 6.85 -29.05 18.82
CA VAL A 574 7.74 -30.21 18.71
C VAL A 574 8.55 -30.20 17.41
N LYS A 575 7.94 -29.79 16.29
CA LYS A 575 8.51 -29.97 14.95
C LYS A 575 9.23 -28.74 14.43
N LEU A 576 8.92 -27.55 14.94
CA LEU A 576 9.39 -26.27 14.42
C LEU A 576 9.81 -25.36 15.60
N PRO A 577 10.89 -25.69 16.31
CA PRO A 577 11.28 -24.98 17.55
C PRO A 577 11.50 -23.49 17.33
N ALA A 578 12.10 -23.08 16.22
CA ALA A 578 12.28 -21.67 15.89
C ALA A 578 10.94 -20.92 15.70
N LEU A 579 9.93 -21.58 15.15
CA LEU A 579 8.59 -20.99 15.03
C LEU A 579 7.83 -21.01 16.36
N ALA A 580 8.10 -22.00 17.21
CA ALA A 580 7.45 -22.17 18.50
C ALA A 580 7.74 -21.03 19.49
N GLU A 581 8.89 -20.35 19.34
CA GLU A 581 9.27 -19.17 20.14
C GLU A 581 8.28 -18.01 20.00
N HIS A 582 7.50 -17.99 18.92
CA HIS A 582 6.55 -16.92 18.61
C HIS A 582 5.10 -17.28 18.97
N LEU A 583 4.84 -18.44 19.58
CA LEU A 583 3.50 -18.84 20.01
C LEU A 583 3.07 -18.08 21.27
N ARG A 584 1.78 -17.73 21.36
CA ARG A 584 1.17 -17.15 22.58
C ARG A 584 0.83 -18.19 23.64
#